data_AF-A0A4Y2U5F0-F1
#
_entry.id   AF-A0A4Y2U5F0-F1
#
_cell.length_a   1.000
_cell.length_b   1.000
_cell.length_c   1.000
_cell.angle_alpha   90.00
_cell.angle_beta   90.00
_cell.angle_gamma   90.00
#
_symmetry.space_group_name_H-M   'P 1'
#
loop_
_entity.id
_entity.type
_entity.pdbx_description
1 polymer ?
#
loop_
_entity_poly.entity_id
_entity_poly.type
_entity_poly.pdbx_seq_one_letter_code
_entity_poly.pdbx_strand_id
1 'polypeptide(L)' 'DKDKKAKKKKMEEPATSSDEESGDACIFCNDLYSNSKDREGWIQCNRCRGWAHEACSNAEEGEVNFICDYCN' A
#
# COMPACT_ATOMS: atom_id res chain seq x y z
N ASP A 1 16.97 -40.00 3.29
CA ASP A 1 15.82 -40.30 2.40
C ASP A 1 14.77 -41.13 3.13
N LYS A 2 13.46 -40.97 2.90
CA LYS A 2 12.73 -39.90 2.16
C LYS A 2 11.23 -39.91 2.59
N ASP A 3 10.64 -38.73 2.83
CA ASP A 3 9.29 -38.17 2.48
C ASP A 3 8.00 -39.06 2.45
N LYS A 4 6.74 -38.57 2.64
CA LYS A 4 6.02 -37.26 2.85
C LYS A 4 4.58 -37.56 3.40
N LYS A 5 3.65 -36.74 3.97
CA LYS A 5 3.31 -35.29 4.16
C LYS A 5 2.80 -34.51 2.92
N ALA A 6 1.69 -33.74 2.86
CA ALA A 6 0.44 -33.47 3.64
C ALA A 6 -0.54 -32.69 2.67
N LYS A 7 -1.88 -32.52 2.76
CA LYS A 7 -3.00 -32.56 3.75
C LYS A 7 -3.44 -31.18 4.33
N LYS A 8 -4.77 -30.96 4.52
CA LYS A 8 -5.59 -29.69 4.53
C LYS A 8 -6.04 -29.26 3.10
N LYS A 9 -7.05 -28.40 2.82
CA LYS A 9 -8.01 -27.56 3.62
C LYS A 9 -9.37 -27.40 2.87
N LYS A 10 -10.51 -27.22 3.56
CA LYS A 10 -11.71 -26.41 3.18
C LYS A 10 -12.50 -26.03 4.47
N MET A 11 -13.32 -24.99 4.62
CA MET A 11 -13.54 -23.61 4.04
C MET A 11 -14.76 -22.99 4.80
N GLU A 12 -15.09 -21.68 4.92
CA GLU A 12 -14.43 -20.36 4.87
C GLU A 12 -15.47 -19.25 5.28
N GLU A 13 -15.31 -17.96 4.92
CA GLU A 13 -16.36 -16.89 4.80
C GLU A 13 -16.99 -16.19 6.06
N PRO A 14 -17.63 -14.97 5.97
CA PRO A 14 -17.50 -13.84 4.99
C PRO A 14 -17.63 -12.36 5.50
N ALA A 15 -17.12 -11.42 4.68
CA ALA A 15 -17.62 -10.09 4.24
C ALA A 15 -17.91 -8.85 5.15
N THR A 16 -17.41 -7.69 4.67
CA THR A 16 -17.81 -6.28 4.97
C THR A 16 -17.48 -5.37 3.76
N SER A 17 -18.06 -4.16 3.59
CA SER A 17 -17.78 -3.23 2.45
C SER A 17 -18.35 -1.79 2.60
N SER A 18 -17.77 -0.87 1.80
CA SER A 18 -18.21 0.48 1.36
C SER A 18 -17.53 1.73 1.97
N ASP A 19 -16.84 2.46 1.08
CA ASP A 19 -16.18 3.78 1.23
C ASP A 19 -14.85 3.88 2.05
N GLU A 20 -14.18 5.04 1.90
CA GLU A 20 -12.95 5.53 2.57
C GLU A 20 -11.55 4.93 2.23
N GLU A 21 -11.32 3.61 2.18
CA GLU A 21 -9.93 3.07 2.18
C GLU A 21 -9.19 3.06 0.81
N SER A 22 -8.81 4.25 0.35
CA SER A 22 -7.66 4.46 -0.57
C SER A 22 -6.67 5.50 -0.04
N GLY A 23 -6.84 5.90 1.23
CA GLY A 23 -5.98 6.83 1.95
C GLY A 23 -4.77 6.18 2.65
N ASP A 24 -4.71 4.85 2.74
CA ASP A 24 -3.77 4.15 3.62
C ASP A 24 -2.87 3.14 2.88
N ALA A 25 -2.95 3.11 1.55
CA ALA A 25 -2.14 2.27 0.67
C ALA A 25 -1.24 3.12 -0.25
N CYS A 26 -0.02 2.66 -0.49
CA CYS A 26 0.90 3.26 -1.45
C CYS A 26 0.44 2.94 -2.88
N ILE A 27 0.04 3.96 -3.64
CA ILE A 27 -0.48 3.84 -5.01
C ILE A 27 0.45 3.12 -6.01
N PHE A 28 1.75 2.96 -5.72
CA PHE A 28 2.72 2.33 -6.61
C PHE A 28 2.96 0.84 -6.33
N CYS A 29 3.00 0.43 -5.06
CA CYS A 29 3.26 -0.96 -4.63
C CYS A 29 2.04 -1.63 -3.98
N ASN A 30 0.95 -0.88 -3.77
CA ASN A 30 -0.28 -1.25 -3.07
C ASN A 30 -0.06 -1.73 -1.61
N ASP A 31 1.08 -1.37 -1.02
CA ASP A 31 1.44 -1.75 0.35
C ASP A 31 0.88 -0.74 1.38
N LEU A 32 0.52 -1.20 2.58
CA LEU A 32 -0.23 -0.39 3.55
C LEU A 32 0.68 0.44 4.47
N TYR A 33 0.19 1.59 4.94
CA TYR A 33 0.82 2.36 6.01
C TYR A 33 1.03 1.50 7.26
N SER A 34 0.02 0.70 7.62
CA SER A 34 0.05 -0.29 8.72
C SER A 34 1.06 -1.44 8.54
N ASN A 35 1.61 -1.65 7.33
CA ASN A 35 2.67 -2.62 7.04
C ASN A 35 4.05 -1.96 6.83
N SER A 36 4.10 -0.62 6.83
CA SER A 36 5.32 0.14 6.66
C SER A 36 6.11 0.22 7.98
N LYS A 37 7.43 0.29 7.85
CA LYS A 37 8.37 0.36 8.97
C LYS A 37 8.37 1.78 9.54
N ASP A 38 8.75 1.92 10.81
CA ASP A 38 8.77 3.15 11.62
C ASP A 38 9.71 4.29 11.10
N ARG A 39 10.18 4.19 9.86
CA ARG A 39 11.10 5.11 9.17
C ARG A 39 10.81 5.25 7.67
N GLU A 40 9.79 4.59 7.14
CA GLU A 40 9.42 4.74 5.73
C GLU A 40 8.59 6.03 5.59
N GLY A 41 9.16 7.01 4.89
CA GLY A 41 8.54 8.31 4.66
C GLY A 41 7.40 8.21 3.64
N TRP A 42 6.38 9.05 3.82
CA TRP A 42 5.10 8.98 3.12
C TRP A 42 4.64 10.36 2.65
N ILE A 43 4.21 10.44 1.39
CA ILE A 43 3.82 11.68 0.72
C ILE A 43 2.47 11.53 0.02
N GLN A 44 1.62 12.56 0.12
CA GLN A 44 0.26 12.56 -0.44
C GLN A 44 0.22 13.30 -1.79
N CYS A 45 -0.37 12.68 -2.81
CA CYS A 45 -0.59 13.34 -4.10
C CYS A 45 -1.65 14.46 -3.96
N ASN A 46 -1.28 15.68 -4.35
CA ASN A 46 -2.18 16.84 -4.27
C ASN A 46 -3.43 16.72 -5.18
N ARG A 47 -3.37 15.93 -6.26
CA ARG A 47 -4.45 15.79 -7.25
C ARG A 47 -5.49 14.72 -6.89
N CYS A 48 -5.07 13.53 -6.50
CA CYS A 48 -5.98 12.41 -6.16
C CYS A 48 -6.10 12.10 -4.66
N ARG A 49 -5.31 12.74 -3.79
CA ARG A 49 -5.19 12.45 -2.35
C ARG A 49 -4.73 11.03 -1.97
N GLY A 50 -4.43 10.18 -2.96
CA GLY A 50 -3.75 8.91 -2.75
C GLY A 50 -2.31 9.12 -2.26
N TRP A 51 -1.83 8.18 -1.46
CA TRP A 51 -0.53 8.26 -0.80
C TRP A 51 0.53 7.41 -1.51
N ALA A 52 1.79 7.75 -1.30
CA ALA A 52 2.94 6.98 -1.76
C ALA A 52 4.04 6.98 -0.69
N HIS A 53 4.86 5.94 -0.64
CA HIS A 53 6.17 6.07 0.01
C HIS A 53 7.02 7.09 -0.76
N GLU A 54 7.77 7.95 -0.07
CA GLU A 54 8.72 8.87 -0.71
C GLU A 54 9.77 8.10 -1.55
N ALA A 55 10.14 6.89 -1.11
CA ALA A 55 10.99 5.96 -1.84
C ALA A 55 10.35 5.35 -3.11
N CYS A 56 9.02 5.36 -3.23
CA CYS A 56 8.28 4.84 -4.39
C CYS A 56 7.84 5.96 -5.35
N SER A 57 7.61 7.17 -4.86
CA SER A 57 7.39 8.35 -5.68
C SER A 57 8.70 9.00 -6.17
N ASN A 58 9.83 8.67 -5.55
CA ASN A 58 11.11 9.37 -5.69
C ASN A 58 11.01 10.88 -5.41
N ALA A 59 10.08 11.29 -4.55
CA ALA A 59 9.94 12.68 -4.11
C ALA A 59 11.14 13.11 -3.25
N GLU A 60 11.55 14.38 -3.39
CA GLU A 60 12.58 14.98 -2.55
C GLU A 60 12.00 15.38 -1.18
N GLU A 61 12.79 15.22 -0.11
CA GLU A 61 12.38 15.50 1.27
C GLU A 61 11.92 16.97 1.43
N GLY A 62 10.61 17.20 1.47
CA GLY A 62 10.00 18.53 1.56
C GLY A 62 9.15 18.98 0.36
N GLU A 63 8.94 18.13 -0.65
CA GLU A 63 8.10 18.39 -1.83
C GLU A 63 6.60 18.55 -1.50
N VAL A 64 6.18 19.75 -1.07
CA VAL A 64 4.77 20.02 -0.71
C VAL A 64 3.78 19.89 -1.89
N ASN A 65 4.26 19.99 -3.14
CA ASN A 65 3.45 20.01 -4.35
C ASN A 65 3.45 18.67 -5.12
N PHE A 66 3.79 17.55 -4.47
CA PHE A 66 3.84 16.24 -5.12
C PHE A 66 2.54 15.89 -5.88
N ILE A 67 2.73 15.42 -7.12
CA ILE A 67 1.72 14.84 -8.01
C ILE A 67 2.25 13.46 -8.43
N CYS A 68 1.44 12.41 -8.26
CA CYS A 68 1.84 11.06 -8.67
C CYS A 68 1.71 10.86 -10.19
N ASP A 69 2.42 9.85 -10.71
CA ASP A 69 2.47 9.54 -12.16
C ASP A 69 1.07 9.30 -12.77
N TYR A 70 0.18 8.61 -12.04
CA TYR A 70 -1.25 8.43 -12.38
C TYR A 70 -2.07 9.73 -12.49
N CYS A 71 -1.48 10.87 -12.13
CA CYS A 71 -2.11 12.18 -12.00
C CYS A 71 -1.34 13.29 -12.71
N ASN A 72 -0.42 12.96 -13.62
CA ASN A 72 0.32 13.91 -14.44
C ASN A 72 -0.49 14.27 -15.71
#